data_AF-Q5WU40-F1
#
_entry.id   AF-Q5WU40-F1
#
_cell.length_a   1.000
_cell.length_b   1.000
_cell.length_c   1.000
_cell.angle_alpha   90.00
_cell.angle_beta   90.00
_cell.angle_gamma   90.00
#
_symmetry.space_group_name_H-M   'P 1'
#
loop_
_entity.id
_entity.type
_entity.pdbx_description
1 polymer ?
#
loop_
_entity_poly.entity_id
_entity_poly.type
_entity_poly.pdbx_seq_one_letter_code
_entity_poly.pdbx_strand_id
1 'polypeptide(L)'
;MLTKNLNEALSAIKYVKSKLVYGSNTEEDSKKPNWEPGRIILLRKEVHALAIVYARSHNGKAGFDIISKLTHAALLKYGFGNCGEQAQTAFCYLQSRGVAPLDYCQTSIGEHCLIVIGRVSGSDPNDISTWGEDAVICDPWAEKAYPLSEFRAMQSPDNDIRYPEICYANGKSPKPYLAGELISHHRIEPVSKASSLPFFKKENYEHSQLNSATPMLIA
;
A
#
# COMPACT_ATOMS: atom_id res chain seq x y z
N MET A 1 9.07 -6.63 21.00
CA MET A 1 9.36 -6.32 19.58
C MET A 1 8.69 -5.03 19.10
N LEU A 2 7.75 -4.50 19.88
CA LEU A 2 6.97 -3.29 19.62
C LEU A 2 7.77 -2.09 19.08
N THR A 3 8.84 -1.67 19.77
CA THR A 3 9.66 -0.51 19.35
C THR A 3 10.24 -0.68 17.94
N LYS A 4 10.67 -1.89 17.59
CA LYS A 4 11.17 -2.19 16.24
C LYS A 4 10.05 -2.05 15.22
N ASN A 5 8.88 -2.62 15.49
CA ASN A 5 7.74 -2.58 14.57
C ASN A 5 7.23 -1.14 14.38
N LEU A 6 7.21 -0.32 15.44
CA LEU A 6 6.90 1.11 15.36
C LEU A 6 7.89 1.86 14.47
N ASN A 7 9.19 1.61 14.63
CA ASN A 7 10.21 2.24 13.79
C ASN A 7 10.06 1.84 12.31
N GLU A 8 9.73 0.58 12.02
CA GLU A 8 9.47 0.15 10.65
C GLU A 8 8.19 0.77 10.08
N ALA A 9 7.12 0.87 10.87
CA ALA A 9 5.91 1.58 10.47
C ALA A 9 6.19 3.05 10.12
N LEU A 10 6.88 3.78 11.00
CA LEU A 10 7.26 5.18 10.76
C LEU A 10 8.17 5.32 9.51
N SER A 11 9.09 4.38 9.31
CA SER A 11 9.93 4.34 8.11
C SER A 11 9.10 4.14 6.84
N ALA A 12 8.10 3.25 6.88
CA ALA A 12 7.20 3.00 5.76
C ALA A 12 6.33 4.21 5.45
N ILE A 13 5.78 4.88 6.47
CA ILE A 13 5.01 6.11 6.31
C ILE A 13 5.88 7.18 5.63
N LYS A 14 7.09 7.40 6.12
CA LYS A 14 8.04 8.36 5.52
C LYS A 14 8.35 8.00 4.07
N TYR A 15 8.56 6.72 3.77
CA TYR A 15 8.78 6.26 2.40
C TYR A 15 7.56 6.58 1.52
N VAL A 16 6.35 6.19 1.94
CA VAL A 16 5.12 6.46 1.20
C VAL A 16 4.97 7.95 0.91
N LYS A 17 5.13 8.82 1.91
CA LYS A 17 4.98 10.27 1.72
C LYS A 17 6.07 10.89 0.84
N SER A 18 7.26 10.29 0.81
CA SER A 18 8.30 10.72 -0.13
C SER A 18 8.02 10.35 -1.59
N LYS A 19 7.09 9.40 -1.84
CA LYS A 19 6.77 8.89 -3.17
C LYS A 19 5.40 9.33 -3.66
N LEU A 20 4.42 9.32 -2.78
CA LEU A 20 3.03 9.66 -3.04
C LEU A 20 2.76 11.02 -2.41
N VAL A 21 3.09 12.06 -3.19
CA VAL A 21 3.05 13.47 -2.77
C VAL A 21 1.60 13.97 -2.68
N TYR A 22 0.67 13.26 -3.32
CA TYR A 22 -0.72 13.64 -3.44
C TYR A 22 -1.62 12.54 -2.88
N GLY A 23 -2.63 12.96 -2.10
CA GLY A 23 -3.64 12.07 -1.53
C GLY A 23 -4.59 11.51 -2.59
N SER A 24 -5.71 10.93 -2.16
CA SER A 24 -6.79 10.56 -3.08
C SER A 24 -7.38 11.81 -3.76
N ASN A 25 -8.39 11.65 -4.62
CA ASN A 25 -9.07 12.76 -5.29
C ASN A 25 -9.84 13.70 -4.34
N THR A 26 -9.15 14.36 -3.41
CA THR A 26 -9.69 15.40 -2.55
C THR A 26 -9.86 16.68 -3.36
N GLU A 27 -10.73 17.57 -2.87
CA GLU A 27 -10.89 18.91 -3.45
C GLU A 27 -9.61 19.76 -3.31
N GLU A 28 -8.77 19.45 -2.32
CA GLU A 28 -7.47 20.09 -2.17
C GLU A 28 -6.48 19.58 -3.22
N ASP A 29 -6.45 18.27 -3.45
CA ASP A 29 -5.62 17.65 -4.49
C ASP A 29 -6.04 18.13 -5.89
N SER A 30 -7.33 18.43 -6.12
CA SER A 30 -7.82 18.93 -7.41
C SER A 30 -7.29 20.31 -7.80
N LYS A 31 -6.78 21.06 -6.84
CA LYS A 31 -6.22 22.41 -7.03
C LYS A 31 -4.73 22.39 -7.37
N LYS A 32 -4.09 21.21 -7.40
CA LYS A 32 -2.64 21.07 -7.61
C LYS A 32 -2.29 21.06 -9.11
N PRO A 33 -1.15 21.66 -9.52
CA PRO A 33 -0.85 21.95 -10.93
C PRO A 33 -0.66 20.70 -11.82
N ASN A 34 -0.42 19.53 -11.22
CA ASN A 34 -0.26 18.25 -11.94
C ASN A 34 -1.43 17.29 -11.70
N TRP A 35 -2.54 17.77 -11.14
CA TRP A 35 -3.70 16.93 -10.89
C TRP A 35 -4.48 16.69 -12.18
N GLU A 36 -4.54 15.43 -12.61
CA GLU A 36 -5.32 15.00 -13.76
C GLU A 36 -6.48 14.10 -13.28
N PRO A 37 -7.72 14.62 -13.22
CA PRO A 37 -8.87 13.85 -12.78
C PRO A 37 -9.02 12.57 -13.60
N GLY A 38 -9.12 11.43 -12.93
CA GLY A 38 -9.32 10.14 -13.57
C GLY A 38 -8.04 9.41 -14.01
N ARG A 39 -6.85 10.02 -13.95
CA ARG A 39 -5.61 9.30 -14.26
C ARG A 39 -5.33 8.15 -13.30
N ILE A 40 -5.61 8.31 -12.01
CA ILE A 40 -5.56 7.21 -11.04
C ILE A 40 -6.44 6.04 -11.47
N ILE A 41 -7.66 6.31 -11.98
CA ILE A 41 -8.59 5.27 -12.43
C ILE A 41 -8.05 4.56 -13.67
N LEU A 42 -7.45 5.30 -14.61
CA LEU A 42 -6.80 4.72 -15.78
C LEU A 42 -5.60 3.86 -15.38
N LEU A 43 -4.76 4.33 -14.45
CA LEU A 43 -3.62 3.59 -13.93
C LEU A 43 -4.04 2.29 -13.25
N ARG A 44 -5.11 2.31 -12.44
CA ARG A 44 -5.66 1.07 -11.85
C ARG A 44 -6.05 0.06 -12.93
N LYS A 45 -6.73 0.51 -13.99
CA LYS A 45 -7.15 -0.35 -15.10
C LYS A 45 -5.93 -0.92 -15.85
N GLU A 46 -4.94 -0.09 -16.15
CA GLU A 46 -3.71 -0.49 -16.84
C GLU A 46 -2.89 -1.49 -16.00
N VAL A 47 -2.64 -1.18 -14.73
CA VAL A 47 -1.93 -2.07 -13.79
C VAL A 47 -2.65 -3.41 -13.67
N HIS A 48 -3.98 -3.40 -13.51
CA HIS A 48 -4.76 -4.63 -13.39
C HIS A 48 -4.71 -5.45 -14.68
N ALA A 49 -4.80 -4.80 -15.85
CA ALA A 49 -4.66 -5.46 -17.15
C ALA A 49 -3.26 -6.10 -17.30
N LEU A 50 -2.20 -5.37 -16.94
CA LEU A 50 -0.82 -5.89 -16.95
C LEU A 50 -0.65 -7.08 -16.00
N ALA A 51 -1.22 -7.01 -14.80
CA ALA A 51 -1.19 -8.12 -13.83
C ALA A 51 -1.89 -9.37 -14.37
N ILE A 52 -3.04 -9.21 -15.03
CA ILE A 52 -3.76 -10.32 -15.70
C ILE A 52 -2.92 -10.92 -16.82
N VAL A 53 -2.30 -10.10 -17.68
CA VAL A 53 -1.45 -10.57 -18.78
C VAL A 53 -0.26 -11.35 -18.22
N TYR A 54 0.43 -10.80 -17.22
CA TYR A 54 1.52 -11.47 -16.54
C TYR A 54 1.09 -12.83 -15.97
N ALA A 55 -0.03 -12.88 -15.26
CA ALA A 55 -0.56 -14.12 -14.68
C ALA A 55 -0.90 -15.18 -15.73
N ARG A 56 -1.51 -14.78 -16.85
CA ARG A 56 -1.81 -15.68 -17.98
C ARG A 56 -0.55 -16.25 -18.60
N SER A 57 0.49 -15.43 -18.79
CA SER A 57 1.77 -15.90 -19.34
C SER A 57 2.52 -16.90 -18.45
N HIS A 58 2.12 -17.02 -17.17
CA HIS A 58 2.69 -17.95 -16.19
C HIS A 58 1.68 -19.01 -15.72
N ASN A 59 0.62 -19.29 -16.51
CA ASN A 59 -0.42 -20.29 -16.21
C ASN A 59 -1.08 -20.14 -14.82
N GLY A 60 -1.25 -18.91 -14.33
CA GLY A 60 -1.75 -18.64 -12.99
C GLY A 60 -2.78 -17.52 -12.89
N LYS A 61 -3.15 -17.19 -11.65
CA LYS A 61 -3.86 -15.95 -11.30
C LYS A 61 -2.85 -14.95 -10.73
N ALA A 62 -3.09 -13.66 -10.96
CA ALA A 62 -2.25 -12.63 -10.38
C ALA A 62 -2.47 -12.62 -8.86
N GLY A 63 -1.51 -13.14 -8.10
CA GLY A 63 -1.54 -13.06 -6.64
C GLY A 63 -1.43 -11.61 -6.16
N PHE A 64 -1.86 -11.37 -4.93
CA PHE A 64 -1.79 -10.04 -4.29
C PHE A 64 -0.39 -9.43 -4.37
N ASP A 65 0.67 -10.22 -4.21
CA ASP A 65 2.06 -9.76 -4.33
C ASP A 65 2.40 -9.16 -5.70
N ILE A 66 1.98 -9.82 -6.78
CA ILE A 66 2.26 -9.37 -8.16
C ILE A 66 1.49 -8.08 -8.42
N ILE A 67 0.20 -8.07 -8.06
CA ILE A 67 -0.66 -6.89 -8.21
C ILE A 67 -0.05 -5.72 -7.42
N SER A 68 0.29 -5.93 -6.15
CA SER A 68 0.86 -4.90 -5.29
C SER A 68 2.18 -4.34 -5.83
N LYS A 69 3.06 -5.19 -6.37
CA LYS A 69 4.33 -4.74 -6.98
C LYS A 69 4.12 -3.92 -8.24
N LEU A 70 3.19 -4.33 -9.11
CA LEU A 70 2.85 -3.58 -10.31
C LEU A 70 2.17 -2.26 -9.97
N THR A 71 1.24 -2.27 -9.01
CA THR A 71 0.61 -1.05 -8.48
C THR A 71 1.68 -0.13 -7.91
N HIS A 72 2.57 -0.62 -7.06
CA HIS A 72 3.66 0.17 -6.49
C HIS A 72 4.53 0.80 -7.58
N ALA A 73 4.96 0.04 -8.59
CA ALA A 73 5.75 0.57 -9.70
C ALA A 73 5.03 1.70 -10.47
N ALA A 74 3.73 1.56 -10.71
CA ALA A 74 2.93 2.62 -11.31
C ALA A 74 2.83 3.83 -10.37
N LEU A 75 2.50 3.62 -9.10
CA LEU A 75 2.39 4.69 -8.10
C LEU A 75 3.69 5.50 -7.96
N LEU A 76 4.86 4.86 -8.03
CA LEU A 76 6.15 5.56 -8.02
C LEU A 76 6.36 6.48 -9.24
N LYS A 77 5.77 6.16 -10.38
CA LYS A 77 5.86 6.97 -11.60
C LYS A 77 4.96 8.19 -11.54
N TYR A 78 3.78 8.08 -10.92
CA TYR A 78 2.75 9.12 -10.98
C TYR A 78 2.58 9.91 -9.67
N GLY A 79 2.86 9.31 -8.52
CA GLY A 79 2.89 10.01 -7.23
C GLY A 79 1.54 10.25 -6.55
N PHE A 80 0.48 9.53 -6.93
CA PHE A 80 -0.88 9.68 -6.37
C PHE A 80 -1.43 8.34 -5.86
N GLY A 81 -2.12 8.33 -4.70
CA GLY A 81 -2.81 7.12 -4.23
C GLY A 81 -3.78 7.34 -3.07
N ASN A 82 -4.89 6.59 -3.06
CA ASN A 82 -5.83 6.46 -1.95
C ASN A 82 -5.28 5.60 -0.80
N CYS A 83 -6.08 5.33 0.23
CA CYS A 83 -5.64 4.53 1.38
C CYS A 83 -5.13 3.14 1.00
N GLY A 84 -5.80 2.44 0.07
CA GLY A 84 -5.36 1.14 -0.43
C GLY A 84 -4.02 1.19 -1.16
N GLU A 85 -3.81 2.20 -1.99
CA GLU A 85 -2.58 2.39 -2.76
C GLU A 85 -1.40 2.80 -1.87
N GLN A 86 -1.65 3.65 -0.88
CA GLN A 86 -0.67 4.01 0.13
C GLN A 86 -0.31 2.81 1.01
N ALA A 87 -1.29 2.02 1.44
CA ALA A 87 -1.05 0.77 2.18
C ALA A 87 -0.28 -0.25 1.33
N GLN A 88 -0.63 -0.46 0.06
CA GLN A 88 0.11 -1.36 -0.85
C GLN A 88 1.56 -0.92 -1.06
N THR A 89 1.80 0.39 -1.16
CA THR A 89 3.15 0.96 -1.26
C THR A 89 3.95 0.70 0.02
N ALA A 90 3.36 0.91 1.20
CA ALA A 90 3.98 0.58 2.47
C ALA A 90 4.28 -0.92 2.59
N PHE A 91 3.33 -1.78 2.20
CA PHE A 91 3.49 -3.23 2.18
C PHE A 91 4.67 -3.66 1.32
N CYS A 92 4.76 -3.16 0.08
CA CYS A 92 5.87 -3.48 -0.83
C CYS A 92 7.22 -2.99 -0.29
N TYR A 93 7.26 -1.79 0.29
CA TYR A 93 8.46 -1.26 0.91
C TYR A 93 8.95 -2.14 2.07
N LEU A 94 8.05 -2.46 3.01
CA LEU A 94 8.36 -3.30 4.17
C LEU A 94 8.76 -4.73 3.76
N GLN A 95 8.04 -5.33 2.82
CA GLN A 95 8.37 -6.63 2.24
C GLN A 95 9.78 -6.61 1.61
N SER A 96 10.12 -5.56 0.84
CA SER A 96 11.44 -5.43 0.21
C SER A 96 12.60 -5.33 1.21
N ARG A 97 12.31 -4.88 2.44
CA ARG A 97 13.25 -4.80 3.56
C ARG A 97 13.28 -6.05 4.42
N GLY A 98 12.52 -7.09 4.06
CA GLY A 98 12.43 -8.34 4.81
C GLY A 98 11.68 -8.20 6.14
N VAL A 99 10.83 -7.17 6.28
CA VAL A 99 9.97 -7.04 7.46
C VAL A 99 8.84 -8.05 7.35
N ALA A 100 8.68 -8.88 8.38
CA ALA A 100 7.62 -9.87 8.51
C ALA A 100 7.49 -10.29 10.01
N PRO A 101 6.34 -10.82 10.46
CA PRO A 101 5.11 -10.99 9.69
C PRO A 101 4.45 -9.64 9.35
N LEU A 102 3.81 -9.58 8.19
CA LEU A 102 3.20 -8.38 7.65
C LEU A 102 1.82 -8.70 7.09
N ASP A 103 0.82 -7.90 7.42
CA ASP A 103 -0.53 -8.06 6.95
C ASP A 103 -1.01 -6.79 6.25
N TYR A 104 -1.64 -6.97 5.08
CA TYR A 104 -2.47 -5.97 4.45
C TYR A 104 -3.90 -6.16 4.95
N CYS A 105 -4.42 -5.14 5.63
CA CYS A 105 -5.71 -5.19 6.31
C CYS A 105 -6.69 -4.14 5.79
N GLN A 106 -7.97 -4.42 5.99
CA GLN A 106 -9.05 -3.49 5.68
C GLN A 106 -10.04 -3.43 6.84
N THR A 107 -10.59 -2.26 7.13
CA THR A 107 -11.71 -2.12 8.06
C THR A 107 -13.01 -2.55 7.39
N SER A 108 -13.81 -3.36 8.07
CA SER A 108 -15.10 -3.86 7.56
C SER A 108 -16.13 -2.75 7.35
N ILE A 109 -15.97 -1.61 8.04
CA ILE A 109 -16.77 -0.39 7.86
C ILE A 109 -15.82 0.73 7.39
N GLY A 110 -16.23 1.47 6.36
CA GLY A 110 -15.44 2.56 5.78
C GLY A 110 -14.38 2.12 4.76
N GLU A 111 -14.16 0.80 4.62
CA GLU A 111 -13.26 0.19 3.62
C GLU A 111 -11.82 0.73 3.65
N HIS A 112 -11.35 1.20 4.81
CA HIS A 112 -10.03 1.81 4.97
C HIS A 112 -8.94 0.74 5.01
N CYS A 113 -7.88 0.95 4.23
CA CYS A 113 -6.78 -0.01 4.11
C CYS A 113 -5.56 0.47 4.90
N LEU A 114 -4.95 -0.44 5.65
CA LEU A 114 -3.77 -0.19 6.49
C LEU A 114 -2.88 -1.42 6.59
N ILE A 115 -1.68 -1.27 7.12
CA ILE A 115 -0.71 -2.36 7.31
C ILE A 115 -0.60 -2.71 8.79
N VAL A 116 -0.53 -4.00 9.10
CA VAL A 116 -0.17 -4.49 10.43
C VAL A 116 1.19 -5.17 10.37
N ILE A 117 2.07 -4.78 11.29
CA ILE A 117 3.41 -5.34 11.44
C ILE A 117 3.45 -6.17 12.71
N GLY A 118 3.91 -7.41 12.62
CA GLY A 118 4.18 -8.24 13.79
C GLY A 118 2.97 -8.97 14.37
N ARG A 119 1.90 -9.22 13.58
CA ARG A 119 0.78 -10.06 14.03
C ARG A 119 1.28 -11.46 14.41
N VAL A 120 0.92 -11.94 15.61
CA VAL A 120 1.37 -13.26 16.08
C VAL A 120 0.87 -14.39 15.16
N SER A 121 1.69 -15.42 14.98
CA SER A 121 1.35 -16.58 14.15
C SER A 121 0.18 -17.36 14.76
N GLY A 122 -0.75 -17.82 13.92
CA GLY A 122 -1.93 -18.59 14.36
C GLY A 122 -3.04 -17.76 15.00
N SER A 123 -2.90 -16.43 15.11
CA SER A 123 -4.00 -15.56 15.54
C SER A 123 -5.12 -15.52 14.52
N ASP A 124 -6.35 -15.28 14.96
CA ASP A 124 -7.52 -15.17 14.09
C ASP A 124 -7.41 -13.90 13.23
N PRO A 125 -7.39 -13.97 11.89
CA PRO A 125 -7.26 -12.81 11.01
C PRO A 125 -8.47 -11.85 11.01
N ASN A 126 -9.57 -12.19 11.68
CA ASN A 126 -10.76 -11.33 11.80
C ASN A 126 -10.94 -10.78 13.22
N ASP A 127 -10.23 -11.32 14.22
CA ASP A 127 -10.27 -10.84 15.59
C ASP A 127 -8.93 -10.24 16.00
N ILE A 128 -8.86 -8.90 15.92
CA ILE A 128 -7.68 -8.15 16.33
C ILE A 128 -7.28 -8.42 17.77
N SER A 129 -8.20 -8.81 18.65
CA SER A 129 -7.93 -9.12 20.06
C SER A 129 -6.81 -10.15 20.22
N THR A 130 -6.73 -11.08 19.27
CA THR A 130 -5.80 -12.22 19.27
C THR A 130 -4.42 -11.92 18.67
N TRP A 131 -4.19 -10.73 18.10
CA TRP A 131 -3.02 -10.44 17.24
C TRP A 131 -1.71 -10.20 17.99
N GLY A 132 -1.76 -10.13 19.32
CA GLY A 132 -0.60 -9.92 20.18
C GLY A 132 -0.27 -8.44 20.44
N GLU A 133 0.42 -8.19 21.54
CA GLU A 133 0.73 -6.84 22.04
C GLU A 133 1.85 -6.14 21.26
N ASP A 134 2.70 -6.92 20.59
CA ASP A 134 3.79 -6.40 19.74
C ASP A 134 3.31 -5.98 18.34
N ALA A 135 2.03 -6.19 18.01
CA ALA A 135 1.45 -5.80 16.73
C ALA A 135 1.32 -4.27 16.63
N VAL A 136 1.71 -3.73 15.48
CA VAL A 136 1.70 -2.28 15.20
C VAL A 136 0.87 -2.00 13.97
N ILE A 137 0.03 -0.98 14.06
CA ILE A 137 -0.65 -0.40 12.92
C ILE A 137 0.28 0.62 12.25
N CYS A 138 0.43 0.46 10.94
CA CYS A 138 1.04 1.42 10.04
C CYS A 138 -0.08 1.97 9.15
N ASP A 139 -0.47 3.22 9.38
CA ASP A 139 -1.46 3.95 8.57
C ASP A 139 -0.77 5.12 7.84
N PRO A 140 -0.27 4.88 6.61
CA PRO A 140 0.34 5.94 5.81
C PRO A 140 -0.66 7.00 5.38
N TRP A 141 -1.95 6.68 5.29
CA TRP A 141 -2.96 7.65 4.92
C TRP A 141 -3.12 8.71 6.02
N ALA A 142 -3.24 8.26 7.26
CA ALA A 142 -3.33 9.09 8.45
C ALA A 142 -2.00 9.70 8.93
N GLU A 143 -0.87 9.26 8.36
CA GLU A 143 0.48 9.58 8.85
C GLU A 143 0.73 9.16 10.30
N LYS A 144 0.12 8.05 10.70
CA LYS A 144 0.17 7.56 12.07
C LYS A 144 0.66 6.12 12.13
N ALA A 145 1.50 5.87 13.11
CA ALA A 145 1.86 4.53 13.55
C ALA A 145 1.54 4.43 15.04
N TYR A 146 0.90 3.34 15.44
CA TYR A 146 0.53 3.13 16.84
C TYR A 146 0.50 1.64 17.19
N PRO A 147 0.77 1.28 18.45
CA PRO A 147 0.50 -0.05 18.96
C PRO A 147 -0.96 -0.46 18.68
N LEU A 148 -1.19 -1.75 18.43
CA LEU A 148 -2.54 -2.25 18.20
C LEU A 148 -3.47 -2.00 19.40
N SER A 149 -2.94 -2.00 20.62
CA SER A 149 -3.69 -1.66 21.84
C SER A 149 -4.27 -0.24 21.79
N GLU A 150 -3.48 0.73 21.37
CA GLU A 150 -3.93 2.12 21.19
C GLU A 150 -4.96 2.23 20.06
N PHE A 151 -4.77 1.49 18.97
CA PHE A 151 -5.76 1.43 17.89
C PHE A 151 -7.12 0.95 18.41
N ARG A 152 -7.14 -0.14 19.17
CA ARG A 152 -8.38 -0.67 19.76
C ARG A 152 -9.05 0.35 20.68
N ALA A 153 -8.27 1.04 21.50
CA ALA A 153 -8.80 2.10 22.35
C ALA A 153 -9.44 3.21 21.51
N MET A 154 -8.80 3.63 20.42
CA MET A 154 -9.34 4.61 19.48
C MET A 154 -10.61 4.15 18.76
N GLN A 155 -10.80 2.84 18.54
CA GLN A 155 -12.01 2.28 17.94
C GLN A 155 -13.19 2.14 18.92
N SER A 156 -13.01 2.47 20.20
CA SER A 156 -14.11 2.41 21.17
C SER A 156 -15.30 3.23 20.68
N PRO A 157 -16.55 2.72 20.78
CA PRO A 157 -17.76 3.47 20.41
C PRO A 157 -17.87 4.85 21.08
N ASP A 158 -17.21 5.02 22.24
CA ASP A 158 -17.20 6.26 23.01
C ASP A 158 -16.21 7.32 22.48
N ASN A 159 -15.33 6.94 21.54
CA ASN A 159 -14.33 7.83 20.95
C ASN A 159 -14.83 8.40 19.61
N ASP A 160 -15.27 9.66 19.60
CA ASP A 160 -15.61 10.42 18.38
C ASP A 160 -14.35 10.90 17.64
N ILE A 161 -13.53 9.95 17.17
CA ILE A 161 -12.32 10.28 16.40
C ILE A 161 -12.72 10.55 14.94
N ARG A 162 -12.84 11.84 14.63
CA ARG A 162 -13.05 12.34 13.27
C ARG A 162 -11.69 12.62 12.63
N TYR A 163 -11.32 11.82 11.63
CA TYR A 163 -10.24 12.20 10.71
C TYR A 163 -10.70 13.37 9.82
N PRO A 164 -9.77 14.19 9.28
CA PRO A 164 -10.13 15.31 8.41
C PRO A 164 -11.04 14.85 7.26
N GLU A 165 -12.03 15.68 6.91
CA GLU A 165 -13.03 15.38 5.89
C GLU A 165 -12.36 15.06 4.55
N ILE A 166 -12.36 13.78 4.16
CA ILE A 166 -11.93 13.37 2.83
C ILE A 166 -13.14 13.51 1.92
N CYS A 167 -13.16 14.59 1.14
CA CYS A 167 -14.15 14.80 0.09
C CYS A 167 -13.92 13.76 -1.01
N TYR A 168 -14.72 12.69 -1.02
CA TYR A 168 -14.91 11.95 -2.27
C TYR A 168 -15.77 12.81 -3.21
N ALA A 169 -15.43 12.82 -4.50
CA ALA A 169 -16.06 13.63 -5.55
C ALA A 169 -17.58 13.39 -5.77
N ASN A 170 -18.24 12.59 -4.93
CA ASN A 170 -19.64 12.20 -5.00
C ASN A 170 -20.52 12.82 -3.88
N GLY A 171 -20.03 13.85 -3.16
CA GLY A 171 -20.87 14.68 -2.29
C GLY A 171 -21.44 13.97 -1.05
N LYS A 172 -20.88 12.81 -0.69
CA LYS A 172 -21.23 12.09 0.54
C LYS A 172 -20.22 12.46 1.62
N SER A 173 -20.68 13.14 2.68
CA SER A 173 -19.89 13.30 3.91
C SER A 173 -19.54 11.90 4.43
N PRO A 174 -18.25 11.58 4.65
CA PRO A 174 -17.89 10.31 5.25
C PRO A 174 -18.49 10.24 6.65
N LYS A 175 -19.09 9.10 7.00
CA LYS A 175 -19.50 8.85 8.38
C LYS A 175 -18.22 8.88 9.25
N PRO A 176 -18.26 9.50 10.45
CA PRO A 176 -17.16 9.40 11.41
C PRO A 176 -16.81 7.93 11.59
N TYR A 177 -15.52 7.62 11.73
CA TYR A 177 -14.98 6.26 11.79
C TYR A 177 -15.72 5.42 12.83
N LEU A 178 -16.77 4.70 12.43
CA LEU A 178 -17.12 3.47 13.11
C LEU A 178 -16.18 2.46 12.50
N ALA A 179 -14.99 2.32 13.07
CA ALA A 179 -14.08 1.26 12.65
C ALA A 179 -14.78 -0.05 13.00
N GLY A 180 -15.37 -0.69 11.99
CA GLY A 180 -15.73 -2.09 12.11
C GLY A 180 -14.48 -2.94 12.32
N GLU A 181 -14.66 -4.24 12.49
CA GLU A 181 -13.58 -5.22 12.62
C GLU A 181 -12.48 -4.98 11.55
N LEU A 182 -11.22 -4.96 11.99
CA LEU A 182 -10.06 -4.88 11.11
C LEU A 182 -9.70 -6.30 10.68
N ILE A 183 -9.79 -6.56 9.38
CA ILE A 183 -9.64 -7.89 8.79
C ILE A 183 -8.32 -7.96 8.02
N SER A 184 -7.56 -9.04 8.22
CA SER A 184 -6.36 -9.35 7.43
C SER A 184 -6.75 -10.02 6.10
N HIS A 185 -6.49 -9.35 4.98
CA HIS A 185 -6.76 -9.88 3.63
C HIS A 185 -5.58 -10.62 3.01
N HIS A 186 -4.36 -10.23 3.36
CA HIS A 186 -3.16 -10.86 2.85
C HIS A 186 -2.04 -10.77 3.88
N ARG A 187 -1.36 -11.89 4.13
CA ARG A 187 -0.26 -11.99 5.08
C ARG A 187 0.98 -12.57 4.42
N ILE A 188 2.13 -12.00 4.74
CA ILE A 188 3.43 -12.62 4.54
C ILE A 188 4.01 -13.04 5.88
N GLU A 189 4.48 -14.27 5.94
CA GLU A 189 5.21 -14.79 7.09
C GLU A 189 6.71 -14.48 6.96
N PRO A 190 7.46 -14.49 8.08
CA PRO A 190 8.90 -14.53 8.02
C PRO A 190 9.33 -15.72 7.16
N VAL A 191 10.21 -15.47 6.19
CA VAL A 191 10.82 -16.54 5.40
C VAL A 191 11.59 -17.41 6.39
N SER A 192 11.06 -18.60 6.71
CA SER A 192 11.88 -19.65 7.33
C SER A 192 13.04 -19.89 6.37
N LYS A 193 14.28 -20.06 6.88
CA LYS A 193 15.46 -20.28 6.01
C LYS A 193 15.27 -21.53 5.13
N ALA A 194 14.60 -21.40 3.98
CA ALA A 194 14.57 -22.34 2.86
C ALA A 194 13.73 -21.74 1.70
N SER A 195 14.31 -21.78 0.50
CA SER A 195 13.77 -21.32 -0.79
C SER A 195 13.68 -19.80 -1.00
N SER A 196 14.85 -19.21 -1.27
CA SER A 196 14.91 -17.99 -2.08
C SER A 196 14.35 -18.30 -3.48
N LEU A 197 13.14 -17.82 -3.80
CA LEU A 197 12.79 -17.57 -5.20
C LEU A 197 13.46 -16.25 -5.60
N PRO A 198 14.46 -16.26 -6.49
CA PRO A 198 15.16 -15.05 -6.91
C PRO A 198 14.27 -14.31 -7.91
N PHE A 199 13.36 -13.46 -7.43
CA PHE A 199 12.50 -12.66 -8.33
C PHE A 199 13.18 -11.39 -8.86
N PHE A 200 14.42 -11.10 -8.43
CA PHE A 200 15.26 -10.06 -9.03
C PHE A 200 16.71 -10.53 -9.08
N LYS A 201 17.11 -11.25 -10.13
CA LYS A 201 18.48 -11.07 -10.61
C LYS A 201 18.51 -9.69 -11.28
N LYS A 202 19.43 -8.83 -10.83
CA LYS A 202 19.76 -7.55 -11.47
C LYS A 202 19.88 -7.76 -12.99
N GLU A 203 18.93 -7.24 -13.75
CA GLU A 203 19.24 -6.87 -15.13
C GLU A 203 20.05 -5.59 -15.05
N ASN A 204 21.33 -5.72 -15.41
CA ASN A 204 22.19 -4.59 -15.69
C ASN A 204 21.54 -3.80 -16.82
N TYR A 205 20.95 -2.65 -16.51
CA TYR A 205 20.64 -1.66 -17.52
C TYR A 205 21.98 -1.06 -17.99
N GLU A 206 22.53 -1.63 -19.06
CA GLU A 206 23.56 -0.96 -19.85
C GLU A 206 22.91 0.25 -20.52
N HIS A 207 23.09 1.41 -19.91
CA HIS A 207 22.97 2.68 -20.61
C HIS A 207 24.16 2.81 -21.57
N SER A 208 24.03 2.30 -22.80
CA SER A 208 24.81 2.82 -23.92
C SER A 208 24.17 2.48 -25.27
N GLN A 209 24.08 3.51 -26.10
CA GLN A 209 23.84 3.49 -27.56
C GLN A 209 22.38 3.57 -28.04
N LEU A 210 21.78 4.74 -27.83
CA LEU A 210 20.93 5.38 -28.84
C LEU A 210 21.47 6.79 -29.11
N ASN A 211 22.63 6.83 -29.78
CA ASN A 211 23.18 8.03 -30.41
C ASN A 211 23.87 7.58 -31.70
N SER A 212 23.10 7.39 -32.76
CA SER A 212 23.52 7.54 -34.18
C SER A 212 22.41 7.02 -35.11
N ALA A 213 21.40 7.84 -35.35
CA ALA A 213 20.62 7.74 -36.58
C ALA A 213 20.85 9.04 -37.37
N THR A 214 21.78 8.95 -38.31
CA THR A 214 22.04 9.95 -39.35
C THR A 214 20.79 10.09 -40.25
N PRO A 215 20.40 11.30 -40.69
CA PRO A 215 19.30 11.44 -41.63
C PRO A 215 19.73 10.99 -43.03
N MET A 216 18.97 10.08 -43.64
CA MET A 216 19.09 9.78 -45.06
C MET A 216 18.48 10.95 -45.85
N LEU A 217 19.33 11.71 -46.56
CA LEU A 217 18.92 12.52 -47.70
C LEU A 217 18.45 11.59 -48.80
N ILE A 218 17.26 11.86 -49.35
CA ILE A 218 16.88 11.39 -50.68
C ILE A 218 17.09 12.58 -51.62
N ALA A 219 17.91 12.35 -52.64
CA ALA A 219 18.17 13.26 -53.76
C ALA A 219 16.99 13.28 -54.75
#